data_AF-A0A434CXG8-F1
#
_entry.id   AF-A0A434CXG8-F1
#
_cell.length_a   1.000
_cell.length_b   1.000
_cell.length_c   1.000
_cell.angle_alpha   90.00
_cell.angle_beta   90.00
_cell.angle_gamma   90.00
#
_symmetry.space_group_name_H-M   'P 1'
#
loop_
_entity.id
_entity.type
_entity.pdbx_description
1 polymer ?
#
loop_
_entity_poly.entity_id
_entity_poly.type
_entity_poly.pdbx_seq_one_letter_code
_entity_poly.pdbx_strand_id
1 'polypeptide(L)'
;SITVRGIHLSAGIFARNLIERTGDFDEDFKQAEDTDYLLRIFESQTKYVMPDTVALYYRRHPGNMTKEADVPFREFMRAIHKSMKRRKADPNLRRVEGIFDFKDLAQWRFL
;
A
#
# COMPACT_ATOMS: atom_id res chain seq x y z
N SER A 1 -15.40 11.84 -12.67
CA SER A 1 -14.46 11.73 -11.54
C SER A 1 -14.20 10.24 -11.33
N ILE A 2 -12.94 9.80 -11.33
CA ILE A 2 -12.57 8.40 -11.04
C ILE A 2 -12.26 8.33 -9.55
N THR A 3 -12.86 7.37 -8.83
CA THR A 3 -12.60 7.14 -7.40
C THR A 3 -11.81 5.85 -7.27
N VAL A 4 -10.50 5.95 -7.05
CA VAL A 4 -9.68 4.78 -6.76
C VAL A 4 -9.66 4.54 -5.26
N ARG A 5 -10.13 3.36 -4.83
CA ARG A 5 -10.00 2.89 -3.45
C ARG A 5 -8.72 2.07 -3.33
N GLY A 6 -7.79 2.57 -2.54
CA GLY A 6 -6.47 1.94 -2.35
C GLY A 6 -5.86 2.30 -1.00
N ILE A 7 -4.72 1.69 -0.73
CA ILE A 7 -3.91 2.02 0.45
C ILE A 7 -2.98 3.19 0.16
N HIS A 8 -3.06 4.21 1.01
CA HIS A 8 -2.19 5.37 0.95
C HIS A 8 -1.77 5.74 2.37
N LEU A 9 -0.46 5.72 2.64
CA LEU A 9 0.08 5.94 3.98
C LEU A 9 -0.40 7.25 4.58
N SER A 10 -0.40 8.33 3.79
CA SER A 10 -0.79 9.67 4.24
C SER A 10 -2.28 9.84 4.59
N ALA A 11 -3.13 8.84 4.32
CA ALA A 11 -4.55 8.87 4.66
C ALA A 11 -4.90 8.00 5.88
N GLY A 12 -3.91 7.31 6.46
CA GLY A 12 -4.12 6.41 7.60
C GLY A 12 -3.82 7.07 8.94
N ILE A 13 -4.61 6.72 9.97
CA ILE A 13 -4.28 6.95 11.38
C ILE A 13 -4.01 5.59 12.01
N PHE A 14 -2.87 5.47 12.68
CA PHE A 14 -2.39 4.20 13.23
C PHE A 14 -2.25 4.31 14.75
N ALA A 15 -2.69 3.28 15.46
CA ALA A 15 -2.41 3.16 16.88
C ALA A 15 -0.90 2.97 17.10
N ARG A 16 -0.35 3.56 18.16
CA ARG A 16 1.07 3.43 18.51
C ARG A 16 1.51 1.96 18.59
N ASN A 17 0.74 1.14 19.29
CA ASN A 17 1.03 -0.29 19.44
C ASN A 17 0.97 -1.09 18.13
N LEU A 18 0.33 -0.55 17.08
CA LEU A 18 0.34 -1.13 15.75
C LEU A 18 1.65 -0.80 15.05
N ILE A 19 2.10 0.44 15.14
CA ILE A 19 3.40 0.86 14.58
C ILE A 19 4.53 0.03 15.20
N GLU A 20 4.55 -0.08 16.54
CA GLU A 20 5.60 -0.81 17.27
C GLU A 20 5.65 -2.30 16.90
N ARG A 21 4.48 -2.97 16.76
CA ARG A 21 4.46 -4.39 16.38
C ARG A 21 4.74 -4.64 14.89
N THR A 22 4.46 -3.66 14.04
CA THR A 22 4.71 -3.77 12.60
C THR A 22 6.20 -3.58 12.29
N GLY A 23 6.90 -2.74 13.07
CA GLY A 23 8.31 -2.38 12.86
C GLY A 23 8.48 -1.32 11.78
N ASP A 24 9.73 -0.96 11.48
CA ASP A 24 10.05 0.18 10.60
C ASP A 24 9.76 -0.07 9.11
N PHE A 25 9.90 0.97 8.29
CA PHE A 25 9.93 0.82 6.83
C PHE A 25 11.14 0.01 6.40
N ASP A 26 11.02 -0.65 5.24
CA ASP A 26 12.15 -1.32 4.63
C ASP A 26 12.94 -0.33 3.77
N GLU A 27 14.08 0.12 4.29
CA GLU A 27 14.94 1.13 3.67
C GLU A 27 15.62 0.65 2.38
N ASP A 28 15.55 -0.65 2.05
CA ASP A 28 16.07 -1.18 0.78
C ASP A 28 15.18 -0.82 -0.42
N PHE A 29 13.98 -0.28 -0.20
CA PHE A 29 13.11 0.20 -1.26
C PHE A 29 13.55 1.58 -1.73
N LYS A 30 13.61 1.75 -3.05
CA LYS A 30 13.74 3.09 -3.65
C LYS A 30 12.40 3.84 -3.70
N GLN A 31 11.31 3.08 -3.64
CA GLN A 31 9.92 3.51 -3.67
C GLN A 31 9.05 2.33 -3.20
N ALA A 32 7.80 2.56 -2.81
CA ALA A 32 6.84 1.52 -2.38
C ALA A 32 7.17 0.86 -1.03
N GLU A 33 8.07 1.46 -0.25
CA GLU A 33 8.31 1.15 1.16
C GLU A 33 7.02 1.26 1.99
N ASP A 34 6.21 2.27 1.66
CA ASP A 34 4.91 2.51 2.26
C ASP A 34 3.91 1.39 1.96
N THR A 35 3.94 0.90 0.72
CA THR A 35 3.11 -0.21 0.25
C THR A 35 3.49 -1.49 0.97
N ASP A 36 4.79 -1.82 1.09
CA ASP A 36 5.23 -2.99 1.85
C ASP A 36 4.81 -2.89 3.33
N TYR A 37 4.99 -1.72 3.94
CA TYR A 37 4.60 -1.46 5.32
C TYR A 37 3.10 -1.69 5.54
N LEU A 38 2.26 -1.13 4.67
CA LEU A 38 0.81 -1.31 4.75
C LEU A 38 0.42 -2.77 4.52
N LEU A 39 1.05 -3.47 3.57
CA LEU A 39 0.82 -4.90 3.37
C LEU A 39 1.11 -5.71 4.64
N ARG A 40 2.20 -5.43 5.37
CA ARG A 40 2.48 -6.07 6.67
C ARG A 40 1.37 -5.82 7.70
N ILE A 41 0.82 -4.62 7.75
CA ILE A 41 -0.31 -4.30 8.64
C ILE A 41 -1.52 -5.17 8.30
N PHE A 42 -1.91 -5.25 7.03
CA PHE A 42 -3.10 -5.99 6.63
C PHE A 42 -2.93 -7.51 6.72
N GLU A 43 -1.73 -8.01 6.42
CA GLU A 43 -1.36 -9.42 6.60
C GLU A 43 -1.56 -9.87 8.05
N SER A 44 -1.32 -8.97 9.02
CA SER A 44 -1.48 -9.23 10.47
C SER A 44 -2.93 -9.26 10.97
N GLN A 45 -3.93 -9.15 10.09
CA GLN A 45 -5.35 -9.09 10.43
C GLN A 45 -5.72 -7.97 11.41
N THR A 46 -5.00 -6.86 11.37
CA THR A 46 -5.32 -5.69 12.18
C THR A 46 -6.74 -5.21 11.87
N LYS A 47 -7.54 -4.94 12.91
CA LYS A 47 -8.86 -4.32 12.75
C LYS A 47 -8.68 -2.91 12.21
N TYR A 48 -9.39 -2.58 11.13
CA TYR A 48 -9.33 -1.26 10.51
C TYR A 48 -10.73 -0.83 10.06
N VAL A 49 -10.88 0.47 9.82
CA VAL A 49 -12.08 1.07 9.18
C VAL A 49 -11.59 1.89 8.01
N MET A 50 -12.22 1.72 6.85
CA MET A 50 -12.01 2.55 5.66
C MET A 50 -13.28 3.36 5.42
N PRO A 51 -13.41 4.57 6.00
CA PRO A 51 -14.58 5.41 5.80
C PRO A 51 -14.57 6.00 4.38
N ASP A 52 -15.74 6.28 3.82
CA ASP A 52 -15.86 6.96 2.52
C ASP A 52 -15.66 8.50 2.65
N THR A 53 -15.11 8.96 3.77
CA THR A 53 -14.80 10.37 4.04
C THR A 53 -13.48 10.75 3.37
N VAL A 54 -13.49 11.86 2.62
CA VAL A 54 -12.26 12.42 2.05
C VAL A 54 -11.39 12.99 3.17
N ALA A 55 -10.27 12.32 3.46
CA ALA A 55 -9.33 12.71 4.51
C ALA A 55 -8.07 13.41 3.99
N LEU A 56 -7.80 13.36 2.68
CA LEU A 56 -6.56 13.86 2.09
C LEU A 56 -6.77 14.37 0.66
N TYR A 57 -6.23 15.54 0.36
CA TYR A 57 -6.01 16.02 -1.01
C TYR A 57 -4.53 15.82 -1.38
N TYR A 58 -4.25 14.85 -2.25
CA TYR A 58 -2.88 14.58 -2.68
C TYR A 58 -2.44 15.51 -3.81
N ARG A 59 -1.34 16.23 -3.61
CA ARG A 59 -0.77 17.12 -4.63
C ARG A 59 0.07 16.33 -5.63
N ARG A 60 -0.25 16.45 -6.92
CA ARG A 60 0.62 15.99 -8.01
C ARG A 60 1.40 17.16 -8.60
N HIS A 61 2.72 17.04 -8.72
CA HIS A 61 3.58 18.04 -9.34
C HIS A 61 4.65 17.41 -10.26
N PRO A 62 5.31 18.18 -11.15
CA PRO A 62 6.25 17.64 -12.15
C PRO A 62 7.50 16.97 -11.59
N GLY A 63 7.75 17.12 -10.28
CA GLY A 63 8.85 16.49 -9.55
C GLY A 63 8.39 15.33 -8.66
N ASN A 64 7.14 14.86 -8.78
CA ASN A 64 6.69 13.68 -8.06
C ASN A 64 7.55 12.48 -8.45
N MET A 65 7.96 11.69 -7.46
CA MET A 65 8.67 10.42 -7.67
C MET A 65 7.92 9.46 -8.59
N THR A 66 6.58 9.53 -8.62
CA THR A 66 5.70 8.72 -9.47
C THR A 66 5.62 9.17 -10.94
N LYS A 67 6.48 10.07 -11.40
CA LYS A 67 6.50 10.56 -12.79
C LYS A 67 7.17 9.58 -13.76
N GLU A 68 8.21 8.88 -13.34
CA GLU A 68 8.83 7.83 -14.15
C GLU A 68 8.05 6.53 -13.93
N ALA A 69 7.40 5.95 -14.94
CA ALA A 69 6.46 4.84 -14.73
C ALA A 69 7.13 3.51 -14.35
N ASP A 70 8.39 3.30 -14.78
CA ASP A 70 9.04 1.98 -14.72
C ASP A 70 9.57 1.61 -13.32
N VAL A 71 10.18 2.56 -12.61
CA VAL A 71 10.71 2.36 -11.25
C VAL A 71 9.60 2.10 -10.22
N PRO A 72 8.50 2.89 -10.16
CA PRO A 72 7.36 2.64 -9.30
C PRO A 72 6.75 1.25 -9.51
N PHE A 73 6.62 0.80 -10.76
CA PHE A 73 6.00 -0.48 -11.05
C PHE A 73 6.87 -1.65 -10.57
N ARG A 74 8.18 -1.60 -10.81
CA ARG A 74 9.11 -2.62 -10.33
C ARG A 74 9.10 -2.73 -8.80
N GLU A 75 9.23 -1.62 -8.10
CA GLU A 75 9.26 -1.64 -6.64
C GLU A 75 7.90 -2.04 -6.05
N PHE A 76 6.78 -1.63 -6.66
CA PHE A 76 5.45 -2.13 -6.31
C PHE A 76 5.38 -3.66 -6.43
N MET A 77 5.82 -4.23 -7.56
CA MET A 77 5.84 -5.69 -7.74
C MET A 77 6.77 -6.39 -6.75
N ARG A 78 7.87 -5.74 -6.35
CA ARG A 78 8.77 -6.22 -5.29
C ARG A 78 8.06 -6.27 -3.94
N ALA A 79 7.27 -5.25 -3.57
CA ALA A 79 6.45 -5.25 -2.35
C ALA A 79 5.41 -6.38 -2.35
N ILE A 80 4.71 -6.59 -3.48
CA ILE A 80 3.78 -7.73 -3.65
C ILE A 80 4.50 -9.07 -3.47
N HIS A 81 5.70 -9.23 -4.05
CA HIS A 81 6.47 -10.46 -3.91
C HIS A 81 6.94 -10.72 -2.48
N LYS A 82 7.43 -9.70 -1.76
CA LYS A 82 7.82 -9.82 -0.35
C LYS A 82 6.62 -10.23 0.51
N SER A 83 5.46 -9.62 0.25
CA SER A 83 4.17 -9.96 0.87
C SER A 83 3.76 -11.42 0.64
N MET A 84 3.89 -11.93 -0.60
CA MET A 84 3.64 -13.35 -0.89
C MET A 84 4.61 -14.29 -0.17
N LYS A 85 5.90 -13.94 -0.11
CA LYS A 85 6.91 -14.72 0.60
C LYS A 85 6.64 -14.80 2.10
N ARG A 86 6.28 -13.69 2.75
CA ARG A 86 5.92 -13.66 4.18
C ARG A 86 4.76 -14.60 4.48
N ARG A 87 3.66 -14.50 3.73
CA ARG A 87 2.50 -15.40 3.90
C ARG A 87 2.78 -16.86 3.62
N LYS A 88 3.72 -17.16 2.72
CA LYS A 88 4.16 -18.55 2.49
C LYS A 88 4.96 -19.09 3.67
N ALA A 89 5.73 -18.24 4.33
CA ALA A 89 6.58 -18.62 5.46
C ALA A 89 5.83 -18.68 6.81
N ASP A 90 4.82 -17.83 6.99
CA ASP A 90 4.01 -17.75 8.21
C ASP A 90 2.53 -17.98 7.91
N PRO A 91 1.95 -19.14 8.31
CA PRO A 91 0.55 -19.46 8.07
C PRO A 91 -0.44 -18.61 8.88
N ASN A 92 0.02 -17.85 9.87
CA ASN A 92 -0.84 -16.94 10.62
C ASN A 92 -1.15 -15.64 9.85
N LEU A 93 -0.37 -15.33 8.82
CA LEU A 93 -0.58 -14.15 7.98
C LEU A 93 -1.65 -14.41 6.93
N ARG A 94 -2.58 -13.46 6.77
CA ARG A 94 -3.70 -13.61 5.83
C ARG A 94 -3.52 -12.83 4.54
N ARG A 95 -4.23 -13.30 3.51
CA ARG A 95 -4.35 -12.57 2.26
C ARG A 95 -4.97 -11.20 2.53
N VAL A 96 -4.41 -10.19 1.88
CA VAL A 96 -4.96 -8.84 1.87
C VAL A 96 -6.15 -8.80 0.91
N GLU A 97 -7.35 -8.63 1.43
CA GLU A 97 -8.61 -8.62 0.66
C GLU A 97 -9.35 -7.29 0.81
N GLY A 98 -10.07 -6.87 -0.24
CA GLY A 98 -10.95 -5.69 -0.19
C GLY A 98 -10.23 -4.33 -0.17
N ILE A 99 -8.90 -4.32 -0.30
CA ILE A 99 -8.08 -3.10 -0.18
C ILE A 99 -7.82 -2.45 -1.53
N PHE A 100 -7.58 -3.27 -2.54
CA PHE A 100 -7.44 -2.84 -3.91
C PHE A 100 -8.74 -3.16 -4.62
N ASP A 101 -9.56 -2.14 -4.91
CA ASP A 101 -10.68 -2.33 -5.82
C ASP A 101 -10.14 -2.23 -7.26
N PHE A 102 -9.84 -3.39 -7.84
CA PHE A 102 -9.20 -3.49 -9.15
C PHE A 102 -10.16 -3.21 -10.32
N LYS A 103 -11.46 -2.96 -10.07
CA LYS A 103 -12.41 -2.66 -11.14
C LYS A 103 -12.00 -1.44 -11.98
N ASP A 104 -11.29 -0.48 -11.38
CA ASP A 104 -10.81 0.74 -12.08
C ASP A 104 -9.31 0.75 -12.40
N LEU A 105 -8.49 -0.14 -11.83
CA LEU A 105 -7.04 -0.18 -12.08
C LEU A 105 -6.67 -0.60 -13.52
N ALA A 106 -7.53 -1.38 -14.18
CA ALA A 106 -7.34 -1.72 -15.59
C ALA A 106 -7.47 -0.50 -16.52
N GLN A 107 -8.25 0.52 -16.13
CA GLN A 107 -8.37 1.78 -16.87
C GLN A 107 -7.18 2.71 -16.63
N TRP A 108 -6.46 2.54 -15.52
CA TRP A 108 -5.33 3.38 -15.11
C TRP A 108 -4.05 3.14 -15.95
N ARG A 109 -3.90 1.99 -16.63
CA ARG A 109 -2.72 1.68 -17.48
C ARG A 109 -2.57 2.55 -18.74
N PHE A 110 -3.49 3.49 -18.99
CA PHE A 110 -3.56 4.28 -20.24
C PHE A 110 -3.61 5.80 -20.05
N LEU A 111 -3.25 6.33 -18.88
CA LEU A 111 -3.04 7.77 -18.62
C LEU A 111 -1.73 8.03 -17.87
#